data_AF-A0A2E8HPF5-F1
#
_entry.id   AF-A0A2E8HPF5-F1
#
_cell.length_a   1.000
_cell.length_b   1.000
_cell.length_c   1.000
_cell.angle_alpha   90.00
_cell.angle_beta   90.00
_cell.angle_gamma   90.00
#
_symmetry.space_group_name_H-M   'P 1'
#
loop_
_entity.id
_entity.type
_entity.pdbx_description
1 polymer ?
#
loop_
_entity_poly.entity_id
_entity_poly.type
_entity_poly.pdbx_seq_one_letter_code
_entity_poly.pdbx_strand_id
1 'polypeptide(L)'
;MRLRSAAVTAFLLALAIAGGAQLAPPSGLKSGLQSGSGRMVAFLARVARSADPVVNIYLNRARAAGISSLLDKPMSPGQELRLRVRIASELLKGGQMREAIDELEFVRAEIDRRRLPAKESYFRMLRDQLGIANLRVGEQESGKRPAHAWIFPMRESGGDAFEPGTRATIEHYTTNLQSWPDDLTTRWLLNIAYMAVGEYPGGVPERWLIPAAAFDSEYDIGRFRDVAAAAGVNAIGHAGGSVMEDLDGDGRHDIVASSRGLTDQLRYFHNAGDGTFADRTRQAGLEGQLGGLNLSHADYDNDGDRDLMVWRGAWMGEAGRHPNSLLQNRGDGYFEDATVQAGLLSLHPTHSGAWGDYDNDGWLDLYVGNESVTKDDHPCQLFHNNGDGTFTDVAADVGV
;
A
#
# COMPACT_ATOMS: atom_id res chain seq x y z
N MET A 1 25.47 -3.14 20.08
CA MET A 1 25.12 -4.02 21.21
C MET A 1 23.88 -4.82 20.83
N ARG A 2 24.09 -5.92 20.10
CA ARG A 2 23.07 -6.88 19.68
C ARG A 2 22.78 -7.81 20.86
N LEU A 3 21.59 -7.73 21.46
CA LEU A 3 21.00 -8.78 22.31
C LEU A 3 19.55 -8.38 22.60
N ARG A 4 18.65 -9.35 22.47
CA ARG A 4 17.19 -9.34 22.78
C ARG A 4 16.22 -9.07 21.63
N SER A 5 16.38 -9.78 20.50
CA SER A 5 15.23 -10.18 19.65
C SER A 5 14.86 -11.67 19.77
N ALA A 6 15.67 -12.48 20.47
CA ALA A 6 15.52 -13.94 20.52
C ALA A 6 14.34 -14.46 21.36
N ALA A 7 13.77 -13.66 22.27
CA ALA A 7 12.69 -14.10 23.14
C ALA A 7 11.29 -14.00 22.51
N VAL A 8 11.13 -13.22 21.44
CA VAL A 8 9.84 -13.07 20.72
C VAL A 8 9.69 -14.11 19.61
N THR A 9 10.81 -14.58 19.03
CA THR A 9 10.82 -15.61 17.99
C THR A 9 10.42 -17.00 18.54
N ALA A 10 10.71 -17.29 19.82
CA ALA A 10 10.53 -18.64 20.37
C ALA A 10 9.07 -19.01 20.73
N PHE A 11 8.17 -18.04 20.92
CA PHE A 11 6.79 -18.33 21.33
C PHE A 11 5.77 -18.27 20.17
N LEU A 12 6.14 -17.67 19.04
CA LEU A 12 5.35 -17.72 17.80
C LEU A 12 5.69 -18.96 16.95
N LEU A 13 6.81 -19.65 17.24
CA LEU A 13 7.22 -20.87 16.54
C LEU A 13 6.39 -22.12 16.91
N ALA A 14 5.60 -22.08 17.98
CA ALA A 14 4.89 -23.25 18.50
C ALA A 14 3.58 -23.61 17.75
N LEU A 15 3.19 -22.82 16.74
CA LEU A 15 2.09 -23.16 15.80
C LEU A 15 2.58 -23.46 14.37
N ALA A 16 3.89 -23.41 14.11
CA ALA A 16 4.46 -23.54 12.77
C ALA A 16 5.19 -24.88 12.54
N ILE A 17 4.74 -25.97 13.16
CA ILE A 17 5.22 -27.33 12.87
C ILE A 17 4.04 -28.20 12.45
N ALA A 18 3.49 -27.93 11.27
CA ALA A 18 2.84 -28.90 10.40
C ALA A 18 2.54 -28.26 9.05
N GLY A 19 3.28 -28.64 8.00
CA GLY A 19 2.84 -28.42 6.62
C GLY A 19 3.69 -27.45 5.80
N GLY A 20 4.98 -27.75 5.62
CA GLY A 20 5.69 -27.35 4.41
C GLY A 20 5.12 -28.13 3.23
N ALA A 21 4.01 -27.68 2.68
CA ALA A 21 3.45 -28.21 1.44
C ALA A 21 3.87 -27.29 0.30
N GLN A 22 4.66 -27.83 -0.64
CA GLN A 22 4.91 -27.19 -1.93
C GLN A 22 3.58 -26.76 -2.57
N LEU A 23 3.51 -25.51 -3.01
CA LEU A 23 2.35 -24.93 -3.69
C LEU A 23 2.19 -25.55 -5.09
N ALA A 24 1.72 -26.79 -5.17
CA ALA A 24 1.20 -27.35 -6.41
C ALA A 24 -0.23 -26.84 -6.67
N PRO A 25 -0.65 -26.63 -7.94
CA PRO A 25 -2.03 -26.33 -8.26
C PRO A 25 -2.95 -27.53 -7.93
N PRO A 26 -4.20 -27.32 -7.49
CA PRO A 26 -5.10 -28.41 -7.15
C PRO A 26 -5.53 -29.19 -8.41
N SER A 27 -5.62 -30.51 -8.32
CA SER A 27 -6.25 -31.36 -9.35
C SER A 27 -7.75 -31.50 -9.10
N GLY A 28 -8.55 -31.32 -10.16
CA GLY A 28 -10.01 -31.56 -10.18
C GLY A 28 -10.86 -30.37 -9.74
N LEU A 29 -11.20 -29.46 -10.67
CA LEU A 29 -11.98 -28.25 -10.36
C LEU A 29 -13.06 -27.94 -11.43
N LYS A 30 -14.18 -27.35 -10.96
CA LYS A 30 -15.42 -27.01 -11.70
C LYS A 30 -15.14 -26.14 -12.94
N SER A 31 -16.02 -26.15 -13.95
CA SER A 31 -15.81 -25.54 -15.29
C SER A 31 -15.24 -24.11 -15.31
N GLY A 32 -15.60 -23.23 -14.36
CA GLY A 32 -15.03 -21.88 -14.24
C GLY A 32 -13.56 -21.82 -13.81
N LEU A 33 -12.97 -22.94 -13.36
CA LEU A 33 -11.57 -23.11 -12.96
C LEU A 33 -10.74 -23.81 -14.06
N GLN A 34 -11.32 -24.03 -15.24
CA GLN A 34 -10.62 -24.60 -16.39
C GLN A 34 -9.91 -23.52 -17.24
N SER A 35 -10.37 -22.27 -17.22
CA SER A 35 -9.70 -21.15 -17.91
C SER A 35 -8.44 -20.69 -17.15
N GLY A 36 -7.54 -19.98 -17.85
CA GLY A 36 -6.40 -19.31 -17.22
C GLY A 36 -6.84 -18.35 -16.10
N SER A 37 -7.83 -17.49 -16.38
CA SER A 37 -8.38 -16.53 -15.42
C SER A 37 -8.89 -17.20 -14.15
N GLY A 38 -9.70 -18.26 -14.28
CA GLY A 38 -10.23 -18.96 -13.12
C GLY A 38 -9.13 -19.54 -12.21
N ARG A 39 -8.08 -20.10 -12.81
CA ARG A 39 -6.93 -20.64 -12.07
C ARG A 39 -6.15 -19.55 -11.34
N MET A 40 -5.88 -18.41 -12.00
CA MET A 40 -5.17 -17.30 -11.36
C MET A 40 -5.99 -16.69 -10.23
N VAL A 41 -7.27 -16.41 -10.46
CA VAL A 41 -8.19 -15.89 -9.43
C VAL A 41 -8.22 -16.80 -8.20
N ALA A 42 -8.30 -18.12 -8.41
CA ALA A 42 -8.25 -19.08 -7.30
C ALA A 42 -6.90 -19.09 -6.57
N PHE A 43 -5.79 -18.93 -7.29
CA PHE A 43 -4.46 -18.81 -6.71
C PHE A 43 -4.37 -17.56 -5.84
N LEU A 44 -4.65 -16.38 -6.37
CA LEU A 44 -4.58 -15.11 -5.66
C LEU A 44 -5.48 -15.10 -4.42
N ALA A 45 -6.69 -15.64 -4.54
CA ALA A 45 -7.59 -15.79 -3.41
C ALA A 45 -7.05 -16.76 -2.33
N ARG A 46 -6.32 -17.82 -2.73
CA ARG A 46 -5.63 -18.71 -1.78
C ARG A 46 -4.51 -17.97 -1.05
N VAL A 47 -3.66 -17.25 -1.78
CA VAL A 47 -2.58 -16.41 -1.21
C VAL A 47 -3.14 -15.44 -0.17
N ALA A 48 -4.21 -14.72 -0.51
CA ALA A 48 -4.85 -13.79 0.42
C ALA A 48 -5.38 -14.47 1.69
N ARG A 49 -6.02 -15.65 1.55
CA ARG A 49 -6.57 -16.39 2.70
C ARG A 49 -5.51 -17.05 3.58
N SER A 50 -4.37 -17.46 3.00
CA SER A 50 -3.29 -18.13 3.73
C SER A 50 -2.21 -17.18 4.25
N ALA A 51 -2.37 -15.87 4.04
CA ALA A 51 -1.35 -14.90 4.43
C ALA A 51 -1.21 -14.81 5.95
N ASP A 52 0.00 -15.04 6.45
CA ASP A 52 0.29 -14.96 7.88
C ASP A 52 0.65 -13.52 8.28
N PRO A 53 -0.10 -12.86 9.17
CA PRO A 53 0.21 -11.52 9.65
C PRO A 53 1.54 -11.44 10.43
N VAL A 54 2.11 -12.56 10.90
CA VAL A 54 3.44 -12.60 11.52
C VAL A 54 4.54 -12.38 10.47
N VAL A 55 4.40 -13.01 9.30
CA VAL A 55 5.33 -12.91 8.16
C VAL A 55 5.07 -11.64 7.36
N ASN A 56 3.81 -11.38 7.01
CA ASN A 56 3.40 -10.21 6.25
C ASN A 56 3.13 -9.01 7.17
N ILE A 57 4.15 -8.17 7.34
CA ILE A 57 4.09 -6.96 8.17
C ILE A 57 3.11 -5.89 7.68
N TYR A 58 2.55 -6.02 6.48
CA TYR A 58 1.60 -5.07 5.91
C TYR A 58 0.15 -5.40 6.25
N LEU A 59 -0.13 -6.56 6.84
CA LEU A 59 -1.47 -6.95 7.31
C LEU A 59 -1.81 -6.30 8.66
N ASN A 60 -1.64 -4.98 8.75
CA ASN A 60 -1.66 -4.22 10.01
C ASN A 60 -2.94 -4.46 10.85
N ARG A 61 -4.12 -4.53 10.22
CA ARG A 61 -5.39 -4.83 10.93
C ARG A 61 -5.41 -6.22 11.55
N ALA A 62 -5.02 -7.25 10.78
CA ALA A 62 -4.93 -8.62 11.28
C ALA A 62 -3.84 -8.76 12.36
N ARG A 63 -2.73 -8.02 12.21
CA ARG A 63 -1.65 -7.94 13.21
C ARG A 63 -2.13 -7.31 14.50
N ALA A 64 -2.85 -6.19 14.44
CA ALA A 64 -3.46 -5.56 15.61
C ALA A 64 -4.36 -6.56 16.34
N ALA A 65 -5.28 -7.23 15.63
CA ALA A 65 -6.17 -8.24 16.23
C ALA A 65 -5.40 -9.41 16.86
N GLY A 66 -4.40 -9.95 16.17
CA GLY A 66 -3.57 -11.03 16.69
C GLY A 66 -2.78 -10.64 17.94
N ILE A 67 -2.21 -9.43 17.97
CA ILE A 67 -1.50 -8.90 19.13
C ILE A 67 -2.48 -8.62 20.29
N SER A 68 -3.66 -8.08 20.02
CA SER A 68 -4.70 -7.84 21.02
C SER A 68 -5.13 -9.13 21.74
N SER A 69 -5.19 -10.27 21.03
CA SER A 69 -5.51 -11.57 21.65
C SER A 69 -4.51 -12.00 22.74
N LEU A 70 -3.30 -11.42 22.75
CA LEU A 70 -2.32 -11.70 23.80
C LEU A 70 -2.63 -10.97 25.11
N LEU A 71 -3.45 -9.92 25.10
CA LEU A 71 -3.86 -9.17 26.30
C LEU A 71 -4.64 -10.04 27.29
N ASP A 72 -5.28 -11.11 26.84
CA ASP A 72 -6.00 -12.07 27.68
C ASP A 72 -5.06 -12.97 28.49
N LYS A 73 -3.75 -12.99 28.18
CA LYS A 73 -2.76 -13.83 28.85
C LYS A 73 -2.17 -13.10 30.07
N PRO A 74 -1.83 -13.82 31.16
CA PRO A 74 -1.16 -13.23 32.31
C PRO A 74 0.15 -12.52 31.91
N MET A 75 0.28 -11.23 32.24
CA MET A 75 1.49 -10.45 32.00
C MET A 75 1.67 -9.35 33.04
N SER A 76 2.90 -8.82 33.16
CA SER A 76 3.16 -7.68 34.02
C SER A 76 2.54 -6.39 33.46
N PRO A 77 2.21 -5.39 34.31
CA PRO A 77 1.74 -4.07 33.87
C PRO A 77 2.61 -3.45 32.77
N GLY A 78 3.94 -3.51 32.90
CA GLY A 78 4.83 -2.94 31.90
C GLY A 78 4.83 -3.71 30.56
N GLN A 79 4.52 -5.01 30.55
CA GLN A 79 4.34 -5.78 29.32
C GLN A 79 3.02 -5.42 28.64
N GLU A 80 1.94 -5.30 29.40
CA GLU A 80 0.62 -4.87 28.92
C GLU A 80 0.72 -3.55 28.17
N LEU A 81 1.29 -2.52 28.81
CA LEU A 81 1.38 -1.18 28.21
C LEU A 81 2.24 -1.14 26.95
N ARG A 82 3.36 -1.88 26.92
CA ARG A 82 4.18 -2.00 25.70
C ARG A 82 3.43 -2.72 24.57
N LEU A 83 2.61 -3.70 24.90
CA LEU A 83 1.81 -4.43 23.93
C LEU A 83 0.72 -3.51 23.35
N ARG A 84 0.05 -2.73 24.19
CA ARG A 84 -0.96 -1.74 23.78
C ARG A 84 -0.40 -0.65 22.87
N VAL A 85 0.79 -0.11 23.15
CA VAL A 85 1.47 0.81 22.21
C VAL A 85 1.75 0.15 20.86
N ARG A 86 2.12 -1.15 20.87
CA ARG A 86 2.31 -1.89 19.62
C ARG A 86 0.99 -2.07 18.86
N ILE A 87 -0.09 -2.40 19.56
CA ILE A 87 -1.45 -2.49 19.00
C ILE A 87 -1.83 -1.15 18.36
N ALA A 88 -1.70 -0.04 19.10
CA ALA A 88 -1.95 1.30 18.59
C ALA A 88 -1.15 1.60 17.31
N SER A 89 0.14 1.24 17.27
CA SER A 89 0.96 1.45 16.07
C SER A 89 0.47 0.65 14.86
N GLU A 90 -0.04 -0.57 15.04
CA GLU A 90 -0.57 -1.40 13.96
C GLU A 90 -1.96 -0.88 13.53
N LEU A 91 -2.80 -0.46 14.48
CA LEU A 91 -4.09 0.20 14.21
C LEU A 91 -3.91 1.49 13.38
N LEU A 92 -2.98 2.37 13.79
CA LEU A 92 -2.59 3.58 13.04
C LEU A 92 -2.20 3.26 11.60
N LYS A 93 -1.33 2.27 11.39
CA LYS A 93 -0.91 1.84 10.04
C LYS A 93 -2.03 1.17 9.25
N GLY A 94 -3.02 0.59 9.93
CA GLY A 94 -4.23 -0.01 9.35
C GLY A 94 -5.37 0.97 9.07
N GLY A 95 -5.18 2.27 9.38
CA GLY A 95 -6.20 3.31 9.20
C GLY A 95 -7.31 3.28 10.26
N GLN A 96 -7.05 2.74 11.45
CA GLN A 96 -7.96 2.71 12.60
C GLN A 96 -7.51 3.73 13.65
N MET A 97 -7.61 5.02 13.29
CA MET A 97 -7.01 6.10 14.09
C MET A 97 -7.68 6.25 15.46
N ARG A 98 -9.01 6.11 15.55
CA ARG A 98 -9.75 6.29 16.81
C ARG A 98 -9.39 5.21 17.83
N GLU A 99 -9.38 3.96 17.40
CA GLU A 99 -8.99 2.83 18.25
C GLU A 99 -7.51 2.94 18.65
N ALA A 100 -6.64 3.47 17.78
CA ALA A 100 -5.26 3.74 18.15
C ALA A 100 -5.12 4.85 19.19
N ILE A 101 -5.91 5.92 19.10
CA ILE A 101 -5.96 6.99 20.10
C ILE A 101 -6.42 6.42 21.45
N ASP A 102 -7.47 5.60 21.45
CA ASP A 102 -8.00 4.97 22.68
C ASP A 102 -6.93 4.13 23.38
N GLU A 103 -6.17 3.32 22.64
CA GLU A 103 -5.06 2.53 23.20
C GLU A 103 -3.92 3.40 23.75
N LEU A 104 -3.56 4.49 23.07
CA LEU A 104 -2.51 5.42 23.52
C LEU A 104 -2.91 6.21 24.76
N GLU A 105 -4.15 6.69 24.80
CA GLU A 105 -4.73 7.39 25.95
C GLU A 105 -4.86 6.47 27.16
N PHE A 106 -5.29 5.22 26.95
CA PHE A 106 -5.29 4.19 27.98
C PHE A 106 -3.88 4.00 28.56
N VAL A 107 -2.87 3.86 27.70
CA VAL A 107 -1.49 3.68 28.15
C VAL A 107 -1.02 4.87 28.99
N ARG A 108 -1.30 6.09 28.56
CA ARG A 108 -0.93 7.31 29.29
C ARG A 108 -1.60 7.35 30.67
N ALA A 109 -2.92 7.14 30.73
CA ALA A 109 -3.69 7.15 31.96
C ALA A 109 -3.23 6.07 32.96
N GLU A 110 -2.87 4.88 32.47
CA GLU A 110 -2.43 3.78 33.32
C GLU A 110 -1.04 3.99 33.92
N ILE A 111 -0.14 4.68 33.21
CA ILE A 111 1.17 5.06 33.77
C ILE A 111 0.99 5.97 34.97
N ASP A 112 0.12 6.97 34.85
CA ASP A 112 -0.17 7.92 35.93
C ASP A 112 -0.90 7.23 37.09
N ARG A 113 -1.97 6.47 36.79
CA ARG A 113 -2.79 5.78 37.78
C ARG A 113 -1.98 4.78 38.60
N ARG A 114 -1.11 4.01 37.95
CA ARG A 114 -0.26 2.98 38.61
C ARG A 114 1.09 3.53 39.07
N ARG A 115 1.37 4.83 38.85
CA ARG A 115 2.66 5.50 39.15
C ARG A 115 3.87 4.72 38.62
N LEU A 116 3.76 4.24 37.39
CA LEU A 116 4.81 3.42 36.78
C LEU A 116 6.01 4.29 36.38
N PRO A 117 7.25 3.83 36.57
CA PRO A 117 8.42 4.57 36.14
C PRO A 117 8.49 4.57 34.60
N ALA A 118 8.36 5.76 34.00
CA ALA A 118 8.52 5.97 32.57
C ALA A 118 9.50 7.14 32.32
N LYS A 119 10.36 6.98 31.31
CA LYS A 119 11.29 8.03 30.90
C LYS A 119 10.56 9.07 30.05
N GLU A 120 11.03 10.31 30.07
CA GLU A 120 10.48 11.38 29.21
C GLU A 120 10.49 11.02 27.72
N SER A 121 11.49 10.25 27.27
CA SER A 121 11.53 9.73 25.89
C SER A 121 10.35 8.83 25.53
N TYR A 122 9.72 8.16 26.50
CA TYR A 122 8.54 7.33 26.29
C TYR A 122 7.28 8.18 26.14
N PHE A 123 7.12 9.20 26.99
CA PHE A 123 6.04 10.17 26.85
C PHE A 123 6.15 10.98 25.56
N ARG A 124 7.37 11.31 25.12
CA ARG A 124 7.64 11.91 23.80
C ARG A 124 7.03 11.08 22.67
N MET A 125 7.35 9.77 22.65
CA MET A 125 6.83 8.83 21.65
C MET A 125 5.30 8.73 21.66
N LEU A 126 4.68 8.66 22.85
CA LEU A 126 3.21 8.63 22.95
C LEU A 126 2.58 9.90 22.39
N ARG A 127 3.15 11.07 22.73
CA ARG A 127 2.71 12.37 22.21
C ARG A 127 2.87 12.47 20.69
N ASP A 128 3.94 11.92 20.13
CA ASP A 128 4.15 11.87 18.68
C ASP A 128 3.08 11.01 17.98
N GLN A 129 2.80 9.82 18.51
CA GLN A 129 1.79 8.91 17.94
C GLN A 129 0.36 9.47 18.06
N LEU A 130 0.02 10.06 19.20
CA LEU A 130 -1.26 10.76 19.40
C LEU A 130 -1.40 11.93 18.44
N GLY A 131 -0.35 12.74 18.29
CA GLY A 131 -0.34 13.88 17.38
C GLY A 131 -0.60 13.46 15.93
N ILE A 132 0.07 12.40 15.46
CA ILE A 132 -0.14 11.83 14.12
C ILE A 132 -1.55 11.28 13.97
N ALA A 133 -2.06 10.53 14.95
CA ALA A 133 -3.38 9.94 14.91
C ALA A 133 -4.48 11.03 14.81
N ASN A 134 -4.38 12.06 15.64
CA ASN A 134 -5.32 13.18 15.65
C ASN A 134 -5.28 13.99 14.35
N LEU A 135 -4.09 14.25 13.79
CA LEU A 135 -3.98 14.90 12.48
C LEU A 135 -4.66 14.07 11.37
N ARG A 136 -4.53 12.74 11.43
CA ARG A 136 -5.19 11.83 10.48
C ARG A 136 -6.70 11.77 10.64
N VAL A 137 -7.21 11.79 11.87
CA VAL A 137 -8.66 11.92 12.14
C VAL A 137 -9.17 13.23 11.54
N GLY A 138 -8.46 14.34 11.78
CA GLY A 138 -8.78 15.63 11.18
C GLY A 138 -8.86 15.56 9.65
N GLU A 139 -7.86 14.96 9.01
CA GLU A 139 -7.80 14.78 7.55
C GLU A 139 -8.99 13.98 7.01
N GLN A 140 -9.18 12.75 7.50
CA GLN A 140 -10.10 11.79 6.89
C GLN A 140 -11.56 11.99 7.28
N GLU A 141 -11.81 12.47 8.50
CA GLU A 141 -13.17 12.56 9.05
C GLU A 141 -13.75 13.97 8.99
N SER A 142 -12.96 14.98 8.62
CA SER A 142 -13.46 16.37 8.61
C SER A 142 -14.61 16.59 7.63
N GLY A 143 -14.79 15.75 6.60
CA GLY A 143 -16.00 15.58 5.75
C GLY A 143 -16.62 16.83 5.09
N LYS A 144 -16.12 18.01 5.43
CA LYS A 144 -16.69 19.34 5.21
C LYS A 144 -15.73 20.23 4.42
N ARG A 145 -14.54 19.72 4.09
CA ARG A 145 -13.50 20.47 3.39
C ARG A 145 -13.28 19.91 1.99
N PRO A 146 -13.00 20.78 1.01
CA PRO A 146 -12.61 20.33 -0.32
C PRO A 146 -11.25 19.62 -0.23
N ALA A 147 -11.03 18.64 -1.12
CA ALA A 147 -9.84 17.78 -1.10
C ALA A 147 -8.51 18.57 -1.09
N HIS A 148 -8.49 19.77 -1.67
CA HIS A 148 -7.29 20.62 -1.71
C HIS A 148 -6.93 21.26 -0.37
N ALA A 149 -7.85 21.31 0.61
CA ALA A 149 -7.61 21.95 1.90
C ALA A 149 -6.56 21.22 2.76
N TRP A 150 -6.29 19.95 2.45
CA TRP A 150 -5.31 19.11 3.13
C TRP A 150 -3.99 18.95 2.34
N ILE A 151 -3.88 19.59 1.17
CA ILE A 151 -2.64 19.59 0.37
C ILE A 151 -1.66 20.59 0.98
N PHE A 152 -0.43 20.14 1.22
CA PHE A 152 0.63 20.98 1.76
C PHE A 152 1.17 21.96 0.68
N PRO A 153 1.45 23.24 1.02
CA PRO A 153 1.12 23.90 2.29
C PRO A 153 -0.37 24.25 2.37
N MET A 154 -0.99 24.05 3.54
CA MET A 154 -2.42 24.34 3.74
C MET A 154 -2.60 25.86 3.87
N ARG A 155 -3.19 26.49 2.85
CA ARG A 155 -3.33 27.97 2.75
C ARG A 155 -4.74 28.50 3.04
N GLU A 156 -5.77 27.64 3.03
CA GLU A 156 -7.19 28.01 3.21
C GLU A 156 -7.80 27.38 4.47
N SER A 157 -6.98 27.12 5.49
CA SER A 157 -7.47 26.65 6.78
C SER A 157 -8.06 27.81 7.57
N GLY A 158 -9.31 28.15 7.29
CA GLY A 158 -10.08 29.11 8.09
C GLY A 158 -11.53 28.70 8.10
N GLY A 159 -12.02 28.17 9.22
CA GLY A 159 -13.43 27.81 9.39
C GLY A 159 -13.69 26.77 10.47
N ASP A 160 -14.78 27.01 11.22
CA ASP A 160 -15.16 26.39 12.49
C ASP A 160 -15.30 24.85 12.48
N ALA A 161 -14.95 24.29 13.64
CA ALA A 161 -14.99 22.87 14.04
C ALA A 161 -13.85 21.98 13.50
N PHE A 162 -12.63 22.21 14.00
CA PHE A 162 -11.64 21.14 14.06
C PHE A 162 -12.04 20.10 15.10
N GLU A 163 -11.68 18.85 14.83
CA GLU A 163 -11.76 17.80 15.84
C GLU A 163 -10.86 18.23 17.03
N PRO A 164 -11.37 18.23 18.28
CA PRO A 164 -10.64 18.70 19.46
C PRO A 164 -9.23 18.12 19.61
N GLY A 165 -9.01 16.86 19.23
CA GLY A 165 -7.72 16.19 19.22
C GLY A 165 -6.68 16.87 18.30
N THR A 166 -7.07 17.54 17.21
CA THR A 166 -6.13 18.29 16.36
C THR A 166 -5.49 19.46 17.12
N ARG A 167 -6.24 20.10 18.04
CA ARG A 167 -5.69 21.15 18.90
C ARG A 167 -4.77 20.57 19.98
N ALA A 168 -5.11 19.42 20.55
CA ALA A 168 -4.26 18.71 21.51
C ALA A 168 -2.88 18.35 20.90
N THR A 169 -2.81 18.11 19.59
CA THR A 169 -1.54 17.89 18.87
C THR A 169 -0.56 19.06 19.00
N ILE A 170 -1.05 20.31 18.99
CA ILE A 170 -0.19 21.50 19.17
C ILE A 170 0.49 21.46 20.55
N GLU A 171 -0.26 21.12 21.59
CA GLU A 171 0.26 20.99 22.96
C GLU A 171 1.29 19.86 23.07
N HIS A 172 1.00 18.72 22.44
CA HIS A 172 1.89 17.56 22.40
C HIS A 172 3.25 17.90 21.77
N TYR A 173 3.25 18.52 20.59
CA TYR A 173 4.48 18.90 19.88
C TYR A 173 5.21 20.08 20.51
N THR A 174 4.48 21.07 21.04
CA THR A 174 5.06 22.17 21.83
C THR A 174 5.84 21.62 23.02
N THR A 175 5.23 20.70 23.78
CA THR A 175 5.88 20.07 24.93
C THR A 175 7.07 19.21 24.50
N ASN A 176 7.05 18.59 23.31
CA ASN A 176 8.18 17.80 22.79
C ASN A 176 9.35 18.72 22.47
N LEU A 177 9.09 19.83 21.78
CA LEU A 177 10.13 20.79 21.41
C LEU A 177 10.70 21.57 22.61
N GLN A 178 9.98 21.68 23.73
CA GLN A 178 10.56 22.22 24.96
C GLN A 178 11.74 21.36 25.47
N SER A 179 11.64 20.04 25.33
CA SER A 179 12.67 19.09 25.76
C SER A 179 13.70 18.79 24.66
N TRP A 180 13.29 18.88 23.39
CA TRP A 180 14.13 18.63 22.21
C TRP A 180 13.95 19.74 21.17
N PRO A 181 14.53 20.93 21.40
CA PRO A 181 14.25 22.12 20.59
C PRO A 181 14.69 22.03 19.13
N ASP A 182 15.66 21.17 18.83
CA ASP A 182 16.23 21.02 17.49
C ASP A 182 15.62 19.85 16.69
N ASP A 183 14.54 19.24 17.19
CA ASP A 183 13.87 18.14 16.49
C ASP A 183 13.09 18.64 15.27
N LEU A 184 13.69 18.47 14.09
CA LEU A 184 13.14 18.98 12.83
C LEU A 184 11.79 18.32 12.46
N THR A 185 11.61 17.03 12.81
CA THR A 185 10.36 16.30 12.53
C THR A 185 9.21 16.85 13.37
N THR A 186 9.42 17.04 14.68
CA THR A 186 8.42 17.64 15.56
C THR A 186 8.17 19.10 15.19
N ARG A 187 9.21 19.87 14.81
CA ARG A 187 9.04 21.25 14.33
C ARG A 187 8.16 21.31 13.07
N TRP A 188 8.41 20.41 12.12
CA TRP A 188 7.60 20.27 10.92
C TRP A 188 6.14 19.96 11.25
N LEU A 189 5.91 18.94 12.07
CA LEU A 189 4.55 18.51 12.44
C LEU A 189 3.82 19.57 13.29
N LEU A 190 4.53 20.35 14.10
CA LEU A 190 3.95 21.50 14.81
C LEU A 190 3.41 22.54 13.83
N ASN A 191 4.19 22.91 12.82
CA ASN A 191 3.76 23.88 11.81
C ASN A 191 2.57 23.34 11.00
N ILE A 192 2.57 22.04 10.66
CA ILE A 192 1.40 21.37 10.06
C ILE A 192 0.19 21.42 10.98
N ALA A 193 0.35 21.22 12.30
CA ALA A 193 -0.77 21.28 13.23
C ALA A 193 -1.38 22.70 13.33
N TYR A 194 -0.54 23.73 13.36
CA TYR A 194 -1.01 25.13 13.29
C TYR A 194 -1.66 25.47 11.95
N MET A 195 -1.10 24.96 10.85
CA MET A 195 -1.72 25.08 9.52
C MET A 195 -3.06 24.39 9.50
N ALA A 196 -3.14 23.16 10.02
CA ALA A 196 -4.36 22.39 10.08
C ALA A 196 -5.44 23.24 10.76
N VAL A 197 -5.21 23.75 11.98
CA VAL A 197 -6.21 24.52 12.74
C VAL A 197 -6.45 25.96 12.27
N GLY A 198 -5.71 26.45 11.27
CA GLY A 198 -5.87 27.80 10.73
C GLY A 198 -5.22 28.93 11.52
N GLU A 199 -4.24 28.59 12.36
CA GLU A 199 -3.52 29.56 13.20
C GLU A 199 -2.11 29.83 12.66
N TYR A 200 -1.69 29.18 11.57
CA TYR A 200 -0.42 29.45 10.91
C TYR A 200 -0.45 30.75 10.07
N PRO A 201 0.62 31.56 10.05
CA PRO A 201 1.86 31.41 10.81
C PRO A 201 1.81 32.02 12.22
N GLY A 202 0.86 32.91 12.50
CA GLY A 202 0.88 33.78 13.69
C GLY A 202 0.78 33.08 15.04
N GLY A 203 0.19 31.88 15.08
CA GLY A 203 0.07 31.05 16.28
C GLY A 203 1.33 30.24 16.61
N VAL A 204 2.24 30.05 15.64
CA VAL A 204 3.45 29.24 15.87
C VAL A 204 4.47 30.06 16.68
N PRO A 205 5.04 29.53 17.77
CA PRO A 205 6.12 30.19 18.49
C PRO A 205 7.31 30.51 17.56
N GLU A 206 7.79 31.76 17.59
CA GLU A 206 8.80 32.29 16.64
C GLU A 206 10.03 31.38 16.50
N ARG A 207 10.54 30.84 17.60
CA ARG A 207 11.70 29.92 17.61
C ARG A 207 11.50 28.62 16.81
N TRP A 208 10.26 28.22 16.56
CA TRP A 208 9.91 26.99 15.85
C TRP A 208 9.12 27.23 14.56
N LEU A 209 8.77 28.48 14.26
CA LEU A 209 8.10 28.85 13.01
C LEU A 209 8.96 28.47 11.81
N ILE A 210 8.38 27.76 10.86
CA ILE A 210 8.94 27.64 9.52
C ILE A 210 8.26 28.73 8.68
N PRO A 211 8.99 29.73 8.16
CA PRO A 211 8.39 30.85 7.43
C PRO A 211 7.62 30.39 6.18
N ALA A 212 6.51 31.06 5.85
CA ALA A 212 5.69 30.69 4.71
C ALA A 212 6.46 30.72 3.38
N ALA A 213 7.42 31.65 3.27
CA ALA A 213 8.32 31.77 2.12
C ALA A 213 9.17 30.51 1.88
N ALA A 214 9.37 29.66 2.89
CA ALA A 214 10.06 28.38 2.71
C ALA A 214 9.23 27.36 1.90
N PHE A 215 7.95 27.63 1.66
CA PHE A 215 7.02 26.78 0.91
C PHE A 215 6.56 27.40 -0.40
N ASP A 216 7.14 28.54 -0.80
CA ASP A 216 6.85 29.15 -2.08
C ASP A 216 7.63 28.44 -3.18
N SER A 217 6.91 28.08 -4.26
CA SER A 217 7.53 27.57 -5.47
C SER A 217 8.33 28.68 -6.16
N GLU A 218 9.45 28.32 -6.80
CA GLU A 218 10.24 29.26 -7.61
C GLU A 218 9.44 29.83 -8.79
N TYR A 219 8.42 29.09 -9.25
CA TYR A 219 7.53 29.46 -10.35
C TYR A 219 6.11 28.91 -10.11
N ASP A 220 5.10 29.60 -10.64
CA ASP A 220 3.70 29.19 -10.57
C ASP A 220 3.36 28.21 -11.69
N ILE A 221 3.09 26.95 -11.34
CA ILE A 221 2.64 25.90 -12.27
C ILE A 221 1.10 25.84 -12.39
N GLY A 222 0.40 26.75 -11.71
CA GLY A 222 -1.06 26.72 -11.57
C GLY A 222 -1.53 25.68 -10.55
N ARG A 223 -2.85 25.51 -10.47
CA ARG A 223 -3.49 24.53 -9.59
C ARG A 223 -4.21 23.49 -10.41
N PHE A 224 -3.92 22.23 -10.14
CA PHE A 224 -4.68 21.10 -10.66
C PHE A 224 -5.93 20.90 -9.82
N ARG A 225 -7.08 20.78 -10.48
CA ARG A 225 -8.33 20.42 -9.82
C ARG A 225 -8.44 18.90 -9.80
N ASP A 226 -8.63 18.33 -8.61
CA ASP A 226 -9.02 16.93 -8.49
C ASP A 226 -10.42 16.73 -9.10
N VAL A 227 -10.50 15.86 -10.11
CA VAL A 227 -11.73 15.48 -10.82
C VAL A 227 -12.06 14.01 -10.65
N ALA A 228 -11.28 13.23 -9.89
CA ALA A 228 -11.41 11.78 -9.84
C ALA A 228 -12.82 11.33 -9.42
N ALA A 229 -13.39 11.97 -8.39
CA ALA A 229 -14.74 11.65 -7.92
C ALA A 229 -15.84 12.06 -8.91
N ALA A 230 -15.67 13.19 -9.60
CA ALA A 230 -16.62 13.64 -10.62
C ALA A 230 -16.56 12.77 -11.89
N ALA A 231 -15.38 12.26 -12.22
CA ALA A 231 -15.14 11.39 -13.36
C ALA A 231 -15.46 9.91 -13.07
N GLY A 232 -15.72 9.51 -11.82
CA GLY A 232 -16.04 8.12 -11.46
C GLY A 232 -14.84 7.20 -11.25
N VAL A 233 -13.63 7.74 -11.08
CA VAL A 233 -12.37 6.99 -10.93
C VAL A 233 -11.73 7.15 -9.54
N ASN A 234 -12.50 7.58 -8.54
CA ASN A 234 -12.03 7.77 -7.16
C ASN A 234 -12.01 6.47 -6.32
N ALA A 235 -11.65 5.33 -6.93
CA ALA A 235 -11.49 4.09 -6.18
C ALA A 235 -10.36 4.22 -5.16
N ILE A 236 -10.63 3.77 -3.94
CA ILE A 236 -9.67 3.80 -2.84
C ILE A 236 -9.06 2.41 -2.69
N GLY A 237 -7.74 2.35 -2.68
CA GLY A 237 -6.94 1.15 -2.42
C GLY A 237 -5.61 1.53 -1.77
N HIS A 238 -4.75 0.53 -1.56
CA HIS A 238 -3.33 0.76 -1.31
C HIS A 238 -2.61 1.30 -2.56
N ALA A 239 -1.29 1.48 -2.48
CA ALA A 239 -0.47 1.87 -3.63
C ALA A 239 -0.57 0.83 -4.76
N GLY A 240 -0.59 1.30 -6.01
CA GLY A 240 -0.68 0.47 -7.20
C GLY A 240 -0.16 1.22 -8.44
N GLY A 241 -0.39 0.64 -9.61
CA GLY A 241 -0.12 1.26 -10.90
C GLY A 241 -1.41 1.61 -11.64
N SER A 242 -1.27 2.36 -12.73
CA SER A 242 -2.36 2.66 -13.65
C SER A 242 -1.89 2.60 -15.10
N VAL A 243 -2.72 2.05 -15.97
CA VAL A 243 -2.58 2.13 -17.43
C VAL A 243 -3.75 2.97 -17.96
N MET A 244 -3.45 3.85 -18.92
CA MET A 244 -4.44 4.59 -19.69
C MET A 244 -4.21 4.32 -21.16
N GLU A 245 -5.12 3.59 -21.80
CA GLU A 245 -4.99 3.12 -23.19
C GLU A 245 -6.37 2.79 -23.78
N ASP A 246 -6.50 2.75 -25.11
CA ASP A 246 -7.72 2.29 -25.79
C ASP A 246 -7.79 0.75 -25.69
N LEU A 247 -8.58 0.25 -24.75
CA LEU A 247 -8.60 -1.18 -24.39
C LEU A 247 -9.76 -1.93 -25.03
N ASP A 248 -10.76 -1.23 -25.57
CA ASP A 248 -11.89 -1.84 -26.28
C ASP A 248 -12.02 -1.38 -27.75
N GLY A 249 -11.01 -0.68 -28.27
CA GLY A 249 -10.87 -0.33 -29.68
C GLY A 249 -11.83 0.77 -30.14
N ASP A 250 -12.43 1.52 -29.21
CA ASP A 250 -13.42 2.54 -29.51
C ASP A 250 -12.83 3.95 -29.78
N GLY A 251 -11.50 4.04 -29.76
CA GLY A 251 -10.74 5.26 -30.00
C GLY A 251 -10.64 6.18 -28.79
N ARG A 252 -11.10 5.74 -27.61
CA ARG A 252 -10.98 6.50 -26.36
C ARG A 252 -10.15 5.72 -25.36
N HIS A 253 -9.24 6.41 -24.68
CA HIS A 253 -8.46 5.75 -23.64
C HIS A 253 -9.31 5.48 -22.39
N ASP A 254 -9.33 4.21 -22.00
CA ASP A 254 -9.85 3.66 -20.76
C ASP A 254 -8.77 3.69 -19.68
N ILE A 255 -9.12 3.31 -18.45
CA ILE A 255 -8.17 3.23 -17.33
C ILE A 255 -8.25 1.86 -16.67
N VAL A 256 -7.10 1.21 -16.48
CA VAL A 256 -6.95 0.11 -15.53
C VAL A 256 -6.10 0.57 -14.35
N ALA A 257 -6.57 0.33 -13.13
CA ALA A 257 -5.85 0.68 -11.91
C ALA A 257 -5.71 -0.53 -11.00
N SER A 258 -4.50 -0.79 -10.51
CA SER A 258 -4.21 -1.84 -9.54
C SER A 258 -4.06 -1.28 -8.14
N SER A 259 -4.02 -2.19 -7.16
CA SER A 259 -3.67 -1.87 -5.78
C SER A 259 -2.98 -3.06 -5.15
N ARG A 260 -1.90 -2.83 -4.40
CA ARG A 260 -1.04 -3.89 -3.87
C ARG A 260 -1.66 -4.75 -2.76
N GLY A 261 -2.82 -4.37 -2.22
CA GLY A 261 -3.47 -5.14 -1.16
C GLY A 261 -3.83 -6.54 -1.63
N LEU A 262 -3.63 -7.56 -0.78
CA LEU A 262 -3.91 -8.96 -1.14
C LEU A 262 -5.37 -9.22 -1.53
N THR A 263 -6.27 -8.38 -1.03
CA THR A 263 -7.72 -8.45 -1.27
C THR A 263 -8.21 -7.29 -2.12
N ASP A 264 -7.32 -6.42 -2.59
CA ASP A 264 -7.72 -5.26 -3.35
C ASP A 264 -7.93 -5.66 -4.80
N GLN A 265 -9.05 -5.23 -5.35
CA GLN A 265 -9.49 -5.57 -6.70
C GLN A 265 -8.81 -4.66 -7.74
N LEU A 266 -8.18 -5.26 -8.77
CA LEU A 266 -7.82 -4.56 -10.00
C LEU A 266 -9.09 -3.97 -10.63
N ARG A 267 -9.05 -2.73 -11.11
CA ARG A 267 -10.24 -2.02 -11.61
C ARG A 267 -10.09 -1.67 -13.06
N TYR A 268 -11.14 -1.88 -13.86
CA TYR A 268 -11.26 -1.35 -15.23
C TYR A 268 -12.35 -0.30 -15.28
N PHE A 269 -11.99 0.89 -15.77
CA PHE A 269 -12.84 2.06 -15.90
C PHE A 269 -12.95 2.40 -17.38
N HIS A 270 -14.10 2.09 -17.97
CA HIS A 270 -14.38 2.35 -19.37
C HIS A 270 -14.79 3.81 -19.58
N ASN A 271 -14.21 4.47 -20.59
CA ASN A 271 -14.42 5.87 -20.90
C ASN A 271 -15.73 6.09 -21.69
N ALA A 272 -16.71 6.73 -21.05
CA ALA A 272 -18.01 6.99 -21.66
C ALA A 272 -17.98 8.08 -22.76
N GLY A 273 -16.86 8.80 -22.93
CA GLY A 273 -16.69 9.84 -23.94
C GLY A 273 -17.24 11.22 -23.55
N ASP A 274 -17.84 11.35 -22.36
CA ASP A 274 -18.37 12.59 -21.80
C ASP A 274 -17.53 13.14 -20.62
N GLY A 275 -16.33 12.58 -20.43
CA GLY A 275 -15.43 12.88 -19.31
C GLY A 275 -15.71 12.06 -18.05
N THR A 276 -16.64 11.11 -18.10
CA THR A 276 -16.90 10.14 -17.04
C THR A 276 -16.44 8.74 -17.42
N PHE A 277 -16.21 7.91 -16.40
CA PHE A 277 -15.81 6.53 -16.53
C PHE A 277 -16.74 5.60 -15.75
N ALA A 278 -17.05 4.45 -16.32
CA ALA A 278 -17.85 3.41 -15.68
C ALA A 278 -16.97 2.23 -15.23
N ASP A 279 -17.08 1.81 -13.97
CA ASP A 279 -16.45 0.57 -13.50
C ASP A 279 -17.07 -0.62 -14.25
N ARG A 280 -16.26 -1.24 -15.12
CA ARG A 280 -16.61 -2.42 -15.91
C ARG A 280 -15.72 -3.62 -15.57
N THR A 281 -15.14 -3.65 -14.37
CA THR A 281 -14.19 -4.67 -13.93
C THR A 281 -14.68 -6.10 -14.13
N ARG A 282 -15.95 -6.37 -13.78
CA ARG A 282 -16.54 -7.71 -13.96
C ARG A 282 -16.76 -8.03 -15.44
N GLN A 283 -17.26 -7.07 -16.20
CA GLN A 283 -17.55 -7.21 -17.63
C GLN A 283 -16.27 -7.45 -18.42
N ALA A 284 -15.16 -6.85 -18.00
CA ALA A 284 -13.83 -7.02 -18.58
C ALA A 284 -13.14 -8.34 -18.19
N GLY A 285 -13.80 -9.23 -17.43
CA GLY A 285 -13.18 -10.51 -17.01
C GLY A 285 -12.13 -10.38 -15.89
N LEU A 286 -12.00 -9.21 -15.27
CA LEU A 286 -10.97 -8.92 -14.26
C LEU A 286 -11.42 -9.15 -12.81
N GLU A 287 -12.67 -9.55 -12.57
CA GLU A 287 -13.16 -9.84 -11.22
C GLU A 287 -12.33 -10.96 -10.55
N GLY A 288 -11.77 -10.68 -9.38
CA GLY A 288 -10.89 -11.59 -8.65
C GLY A 288 -9.42 -11.56 -9.08
N GLN A 289 -9.03 -10.74 -10.06
CA GLN A 289 -7.64 -10.35 -10.26
C GLN A 289 -7.24 -9.38 -9.15
N LEU A 290 -6.72 -9.94 -8.05
CA LEU A 290 -6.41 -9.21 -6.82
C LEU A 290 -4.95 -8.77 -6.79
N GLY A 291 -4.66 -7.70 -6.04
CA GLY A 291 -3.31 -7.23 -5.87
C GLY A 291 -2.74 -6.59 -7.15
N GLY A 292 -1.52 -6.07 -7.03
CA GLY A 292 -0.81 -5.40 -8.11
C GLY A 292 -0.16 -4.13 -7.58
N LEU A 293 1.15 -4.17 -7.39
CA LEU A 293 1.90 -2.96 -7.02
C LEU A 293 2.06 -2.04 -8.23
N ASN A 294 2.18 -2.63 -9.43
CA ASN A 294 2.44 -1.89 -10.64
C ASN A 294 1.71 -2.56 -11.82
N LEU A 295 1.54 -1.81 -12.91
CA LEU A 295 0.94 -2.22 -14.16
C LEU A 295 1.79 -1.72 -15.32
N SER A 296 1.82 -2.49 -16.39
CA SER A 296 2.31 -2.06 -17.70
C SER A 296 1.44 -2.69 -18.77
N HIS A 297 1.46 -2.13 -19.97
CA HIS A 297 0.78 -2.69 -21.14
C HIS A 297 1.76 -2.90 -22.29
N ALA A 298 1.43 -3.84 -23.16
CA ALA A 298 2.09 -4.12 -24.44
C ALA A 298 1.14 -4.92 -25.31
N ASP A 299 1.38 -4.94 -26.62
CA ASP A 299 0.78 -5.90 -27.55
C ASP A 299 1.79 -7.05 -27.67
N TYR A 300 1.66 -8.09 -26.84
CA TYR A 300 2.73 -9.09 -26.70
C TYR A 300 2.68 -10.17 -27.80
N ASP A 301 1.52 -10.38 -28.40
CA ASP A 301 1.30 -11.37 -29.46
C ASP A 301 1.01 -10.74 -30.84
N ASN A 302 1.27 -9.43 -30.98
CA ASN A 302 1.16 -8.66 -32.23
C ASN A 302 -0.24 -8.78 -32.87
N ASP A 303 -1.30 -8.94 -32.06
CA ASP A 303 -2.67 -9.02 -32.53
C ASP A 303 -3.31 -7.62 -32.71
N GLY A 304 -2.62 -6.58 -32.26
CA GLY A 304 -3.02 -5.18 -32.35
C GLY A 304 -3.76 -4.67 -31.11
N ASP A 305 -4.05 -5.55 -30.15
CA ASP A 305 -4.73 -5.21 -28.91
C ASP A 305 -3.73 -5.03 -27.76
N ARG A 306 -4.07 -4.16 -26.81
CA ARG A 306 -3.17 -3.83 -25.69
C ARG A 306 -3.44 -4.76 -24.52
N ASP A 307 -2.51 -5.65 -24.24
CA ASP A 307 -2.49 -6.55 -23.09
C ASP A 307 -1.95 -5.87 -21.84
N LEU A 308 -2.20 -6.49 -20.68
CA LEU A 308 -1.79 -5.94 -19.39
C LEU A 308 -0.90 -6.91 -18.63
N MET A 309 0.16 -6.39 -18.03
CA MET A 309 1.01 -7.11 -17.09
C MET A 309 0.86 -6.52 -15.68
N VAL A 310 0.57 -7.39 -14.72
CA VAL A 310 0.36 -7.04 -13.31
C VAL A 310 1.51 -7.55 -12.45
N TRP A 311 2.24 -6.62 -11.83
CA TRP A 311 3.42 -6.90 -11.02
C TRP A 311 3.07 -6.99 -9.53
N ARG A 312 3.52 -8.04 -8.83
CA ARG A 312 3.19 -8.28 -7.43
C ARG A 312 4.42 -8.63 -6.60
N GLY A 313 4.37 -8.30 -5.32
CA GLY A 313 5.33 -8.77 -4.31
C GLY A 313 6.37 -7.73 -3.92
N ALA A 314 7.17 -7.24 -4.87
CA ALA A 314 8.24 -6.26 -4.63
C ALA A 314 9.03 -6.51 -3.32
N TRP A 315 9.26 -5.47 -2.51
CA TRP A 315 10.02 -5.54 -1.25
C TRP A 315 9.35 -6.33 -0.10
N MET A 316 8.31 -7.13 -0.38
CA MET A 316 7.61 -7.94 0.63
C MET A 316 8.31 -9.26 0.96
N GLY A 317 9.40 -9.62 0.26
CA GLY A 317 10.20 -10.83 0.52
C GLY A 317 9.34 -12.10 0.46
N GLU A 318 9.41 -12.96 1.48
CA GLU A 318 8.59 -14.18 1.57
C GLU A 318 7.08 -13.90 1.44
N ALA A 319 6.61 -12.80 2.05
CA ALA A 319 5.21 -12.36 1.96
C ALA A 319 4.86 -11.73 0.60
N GLY A 320 5.81 -11.66 -0.33
CA GLY A 320 5.64 -11.13 -1.68
C GLY A 320 5.61 -12.19 -2.77
N ARG A 321 5.65 -13.48 -2.42
CA ARG A 321 5.66 -14.60 -3.38
C ARG A 321 4.28 -14.84 -3.99
N HIS A 322 3.78 -13.83 -4.69
CA HIS A 322 2.51 -13.82 -5.39
C HIS A 322 2.78 -13.95 -6.88
N PRO A 323 1.96 -14.70 -7.63
CA PRO A 323 2.12 -14.74 -9.08
C PRO A 323 1.81 -13.37 -9.70
N ASN A 324 2.64 -12.96 -10.66
CA ASN A 324 2.29 -11.89 -11.61
C ASN A 324 1.16 -12.37 -12.54
N SER A 325 0.53 -11.45 -13.27
CA SER A 325 -0.50 -11.80 -14.26
C SER A 325 -0.23 -11.15 -15.60
N LEU A 326 -0.10 -11.94 -16.66
CA LEU A 326 -0.27 -11.49 -18.04
C LEU A 326 -1.74 -11.68 -18.41
N LEU A 327 -2.41 -10.58 -18.74
CA LEU A 327 -3.83 -10.51 -19.07
C LEU A 327 -3.94 -10.14 -20.54
N GLN A 328 -4.24 -11.13 -21.38
CA GLN A 328 -4.43 -10.96 -22.81
C GLN A 328 -5.76 -10.26 -23.08
N ASN A 329 -5.73 -9.19 -23.87
CA ASN A 329 -6.93 -8.51 -24.34
C ASN A 329 -7.53 -9.28 -25.54
N ARG A 330 -8.86 -9.28 -25.66
CA ARG A 330 -9.58 -9.88 -26.81
C ARG A 330 -10.04 -8.84 -27.84
N GLY A 331 -9.62 -7.59 -27.66
CA GLY A 331 -9.92 -6.45 -28.54
C GLY A 331 -11.26 -5.77 -28.29
N ASP A 332 -12.08 -6.31 -27.38
CA ASP A 332 -13.38 -5.77 -26.99
C ASP A 332 -13.43 -5.31 -25.52
N GLY A 333 -12.26 -5.16 -24.90
CA GLY A 333 -12.09 -4.81 -23.49
C GLY A 333 -12.29 -5.99 -22.53
N TYR A 334 -12.45 -7.22 -23.04
CA TYR A 334 -12.43 -8.44 -22.23
C TYR A 334 -11.02 -9.02 -22.12
N PHE A 335 -10.61 -9.37 -20.91
CA PHE A 335 -9.28 -9.89 -20.63
C PHE A 335 -9.31 -11.35 -20.16
N GLU A 336 -8.35 -12.14 -20.64
CA GLU A 336 -8.08 -13.50 -20.17
C GLU A 336 -6.67 -13.63 -19.61
N ASP A 337 -6.51 -14.34 -18.49
CA ASP A 337 -5.20 -14.57 -17.92
C ASP A 337 -4.44 -15.62 -18.74
N ALA A 338 -3.37 -15.19 -19.41
CA ALA A 338 -2.50 -16.01 -20.25
C ALA A 338 -1.23 -16.48 -19.51
N THR A 339 -0.98 -16.01 -18.27
CA THR A 339 0.29 -16.16 -17.53
C THR A 339 0.91 -17.55 -17.59
N VAL A 340 0.12 -18.59 -17.30
CA VAL A 340 0.62 -19.97 -17.26
C VAL A 340 0.89 -20.50 -18.65
N GLN A 341 0.01 -20.19 -19.61
CA GLN A 341 0.13 -20.66 -21.00
C GLN A 341 1.29 -19.99 -21.71
N ALA A 342 1.52 -18.70 -21.43
CA ALA A 342 2.63 -17.92 -21.95
C ALA A 342 3.99 -18.30 -21.33
N GLY A 343 4.03 -19.17 -20.31
CA GLY A 343 5.29 -19.54 -19.64
C GLY A 343 5.82 -18.51 -18.63
N LEU A 344 5.02 -17.52 -18.25
CA LEU A 344 5.42 -16.40 -17.39
C LEU A 344 5.07 -16.59 -15.90
N LEU A 345 4.59 -17.77 -15.48
CA LEU A 345 4.28 -18.02 -14.09
C LEU A 345 5.56 -18.00 -13.23
N SER A 346 5.75 -16.91 -12.50
CA SER A 346 6.83 -16.72 -11.53
C SER A 346 6.25 -16.35 -10.18
N LEU A 347 6.92 -16.79 -9.10
CA LEU A 347 6.59 -16.42 -7.71
C LEU A 347 7.67 -15.51 -7.11
N HIS A 348 8.55 -14.94 -7.95
CA HIS A 348 9.50 -13.93 -7.50
C HIS A 348 8.75 -12.67 -7.08
N PRO A 349 9.04 -12.08 -5.90
CA PRO A 349 8.58 -10.76 -5.55
C PRO A 349 9.08 -9.75 -6.59
N THR A 350 8.16 -9.20 -7.37
CA THR A 350 8.46 -8.39 -8.54
C THR A 350 8.07 -6.93 -8.29
N HIS A 351 8.94 -6.00 -8.68
CA HIS A 351 8.64 -4.57 -8.59
C HIS A 351 8.10 -4.02 -9.91
N SER A 352 8.76 -4.33 -11.02
CA SER A 352 8.39 -3.86 -12.36
C SER A 352 9.02 -4.73 -13.45
N GLY A 353 8.58 -4.55 -14.68
CA GLY A 353 9.26 -5.03 -15.88
C GLY A 353 9.22 -3.99 -16.99
N ALA A 354 9.93 -4.28 -18.07
CA ALA A 354 9.97 -3.47 -19.28
C ALA A 354 9.82 -4.37 -20.51
N TRP A 355 8.95 -3.95 -21.42
CA TRP A 355 8.78 -4.58 -22.72
C TRP A 355 9.74 -3.96 -23.73
N GLY A 356 10.29 -4.79 -24.61
CA GLY A 356 11.13 -4.33 -25.70
C GLY A 356 11.63 -5.50 -26.54
N ASP A 357 11.68 -5.29 -27.85
CA ASP A 357 12.26 -6.22 -28.82
C ASP A 357 13.80 -6.11 -28.75
N TYR A 358 14.44 -6.97 -27.94
CA TYR A 358 15.88 -6.81 -27.65
C TYR A 358 16.76 -7.43 -28.74
N ASP A 359 16.25 -8.39 -29.50
CA ASP A 359 16.97 -9.07 -30.57
C ASP A 359 16.57 -8.59 -31.98
N ASN A 360 15.60 -7.68 -32.08
CA ASN A 360 15.07 -7.08 -33.30
C ASN A 360 14.36 -8.08 -34.22
N ASP A 361 13.66 -9.07 -33.64
CA ASP A 361 12.89 -10.07 -34.39
C ASP A 361 11.44 -9.63 -34.70
N GLY A 362 11.02 -8.49 -34.16
CA GLY A 362 9.69 -7.91 -34.32
C GLY A 362 8.67 -8.36 -33.26
N TRP A 363 9.07 -9.15 -32.27
CA TRP A 363 8.25 -9.55 -31.13
C TRP A 363 8.75 -8.88 -29.86
N LEU A 364 7.82 -8.35 -29.05
CA LEU A 364 8.22 -7.71 -27.80
C LEU A 364 8.62 -8.77 -26.77
N ASP A 365 9.88 -8.71 -26.32
CA ASP A 365 10.38 -9.47 -25.19
C ASP A 365 10.10 -8.75 -23.86
N LEU A 366 10.33 -9.45 -22.75
CA LEU A 366 10.02 -8.94 -21.42
C LEU A 366 11.19 -9.08 -20.44
N TYR A 367 11.74 -7.95 -19.99
CA TYR A 367 12.68 -7.91 -18.88
C TYR A 367 11.94 -7.68 -17.55
N VAL A 368 12.22 -8.51 -16.53
CA VAL A 368 11.54 -8.46 -15.22
C VAL A 368 12.53 -8.17 -14.10
N GLY A 369 12.28 -7.10 -13.36
CA GLY A 369 13.03 -6.70 -12.17
C GLY A 369 12.45 -7.29 -10.89
N ASN A 370 13.11 -8.32 -10.38
CA ASN A 370 12.76 -8.98 -9.13
C ASN A 370 13.51 -8.38 -7.92
N GLU A 371 12.89 -8.44 -6.75
CA GLU A 371 13.41 -7.86 -5.51
C GLU A 371 14.00 -8.96 -4.61
N SER A 372 15.33 -8.96 -4.49
CA SER A 372 16.06 -9.86 -3.59
C SER A 372 16.21 -9.27 -2.19
N VAL A 373 16.20 -10.12 -1.16
CA VAL A 373 16.61 -9.73 0.20
C VAL A 373 17.82 -10.56 0.62
N THR A 374 18.57 -10.14 1.65
CA THR A 374 19.90 -10.69 2.02
C THR A 374 19.98 -12.23 2.18
N LYS A 375 18.86 -12.94 2.27
CA LYS A 375 18.79 -14.41 2.38
C LYS A 375 17.75 -15.07 1.45
N ASP A 376 17.23 -14.34 0.47
CA ASP A 376 16.26 -14.83 -0.50
C ASP A 376 16.55 -14.17 -1.85
N ASP A 377 17.14 -14.97 -2.75
CA ASP A 377 17.67 -14.49 -4.03
C ASP A 377 16.64 -14.66 -5.14
N HIS A 378 16.40 -13.57 -5.84
CA HIS A 378 15.40 -13.40 -6.87
C HIS A 378 16.04 -12.56 -7.98
N PRO A 379 16.81 -13.20 -8.88
CA PRO A 379 17.49 -12.49 -9.95
C PRO A 379 16.49 -11.88 -10.93
N CYS A 380 16.95 -10.90 -11.71
CA CYS A 380 16.17 -10.40 -12.84
C CYS A 380 15.98 -11.53 -13.87
N GLN A 381 14.89 -11.46 -14.63
CA GLN A 381 14.58 -12.42 -15.69
C GLN A 381 14.48 -11.68 -17.02
N LEU A 382 14.84 -12.34 -18.12
CA LEU A 382 14.68 -11.84 -19.47
C LEU A 382 13.96 -12.92 -20.25
N PHE A 383 12.71 -12.65 -20.58
CA PHE A 383 11.84 -13.56 -21.29
C PHE A 383 11.86 -13.21 -22.77
N HIS A 384 12.49 -14.06 -23.58
CA HIS A 384 12.44 -13.98 -25.03
C HIS A 384 11.07 -14.45 -25.52
N ASN A 385 10.44 -13.68 -26.41
CA ASN A 385 9.16 -14.02 -27.00
C ASN A 385 9.37 -14.98 -28.17
N ASN A 386 8.75 -16.17 -28.12
CA ASN A 386 8.93 -17.20 -29.15
C ASN A 386 8.11 -16.95 -30.43
N GLY A 387 7.33 -15.86 -30.48
CA GLY A 387 6.45 -15.52 -31.61
C GLY A 387 5.20 -16.39 -31.77
N ASP A 388 4.89 -17.20 -30.75
CA ASP A 388 3.71 -18.07 -30.69
C ASP A 388 2.83 -17.82 -29.45
N GLY A 389 3.03 -16.67 -28.80
CA GLY A 389 2.38 -16.27 -27.56
C GLY A 389 3.00 -16.90 -26.30
N THR A 390 4.14 -17.57 -26.43
CA THR A 390 4.91 -18.11 -25.29
C THR A 390 6.26 -17.45 -25.14
N PHE A 391 6.82 -17.55 -23.93
CA PHE A 391 8.10 -16.96 -23.58
C PHE A 391 9.09 -17.98 -23.01
N THR A 392 10.38 -17.73 -23.22
CA THR A 392 11.49 -18.49 -22.65
C THR A 392 12.38 -17.58 -21.81
N ASP A 393 12.62 -17.92 -20.54
CA ASP A 393 13.60 -17.19 -19.72
C ASP A 393 15.02 -17.50 -20.18
N VAL A 394 15.68 -16.51 -20.77
CA VAL A 394 17.03 -16.58 -21.34
C VAL A 394 18.05 -15.75 -20.53
N ALA A 395 17.68 -15.18 -19.38
CA ALA A 395 18.54 -14.26 -18.62
C ALA A 395 19.94 -14.83 -18.35
N ALA A 396 20.00 -16.07 -17.86
CA ALA A 396 21.26 -16.73 -17.55
C ALA A 396 22.14 -16.95 -18.79
N ASP A 397 21.53 -17.23 -19.95
CA ASP A 397 22.22 -17.51 -21.20
C ASP A 397 22.84 -16.24 -21.81
N VAL A 398 22.22 -15.08 -21.56
CA VAL A 398 22.70 -13.78 -22.07
C VAL A 398 23.45 -12.93 -21.03
N GLY A 399 23.61 -13.44 -19.80
CA GLY A 399 24.40 -12.80 -18.75
C GLY A 399 23.71 -11.67 -18.00
N VAL A 400 22.39 -11.76 -17.85
CA VAL A 400 21.54 -10.86 -17.04
C VAL A 400 21.51 -11.28 -15.59
#